data_AF-A0A0F5FKG5-F1
#
_entry.id   AF-A0A0F5FKG5-F1
#
_cell.length_a   1.000
_cell.length_b   1.000
_cell.length_c   1.000
_cell.angle_alpha   90.00
_cell.angle_beta   90.00
_cell.angle_gamma   90.00
#
_symmetry.space_group_name_H-M   'P 1'
#
loop_
_entity.id
_entity.type
_entity.pdbx_description
1 polymer ?
#
loop_
_entity_poly.entity_id
_entity_poly.type
_entity_poly.pdbx_seq_one_letter_code
_entity_poly.pdbx_strand_id
1 'polypeptide(L)'
;MPAYRSSAEADVRGAVVDRLRQRRPEARIIHEINVSTYGPNRIDVLAVSPVEIIAVEIKSAKDKLDRLPKQIESMKGCAHHVIAALHDKFLVEKETGPHAAHFERDGKFYLKTLPDGMSLYSSRLSYWVFPEVRRALGSASHDSLEKWQLPSQQFEAALPAGAIDLLWRDELAWLCGSLGIAAGRRSTMPEMVATLRWHCNGRELTKGICAALRRRECVEADAPISLAS
;
A
#
# COMPACT_ATOMS: atom_id res chain seq x y z
N MET A 1 -20.48 -1.48 7.54
CA MET A 1 -19.11 -1.97 7.82
C MET A 1 -19.17 -3.49 7.94
N PRO A 2 -18.20 -4.24 7.39
CA PRO A 2 -18.11 -5.67 7.65
C PRO A 2 -17.96 -5.93 9.16
N ALA A 3 -18.63 -6.96 9.67
CA ALA A 3 -18.80 -7.24 11.10
C ALA A 3 -17.50 -7.60 11.87
N TYR A 4 -16.34 -7.63 11.22
CA TYR A 4 -15.10 -8.19 11.79
C TYR A 4 -14.00 -7.16 12.11
N ARG A 5 -14.18 -5.86 11.79
CA ARG A 5 -13.16 -4.84 12.10
C ARG A 5 -13.43 -4.14 13.41
N SER A 6 -12.36 -3.87 14.17
CA SER A 6 -12.47 -3.01 15.35
C SER A 6 -12.74 -1.56 14.93
N SER A 7 -13.45 -0.78 15.74
CA SER A 7 -13.68 0.65 15.48
C SER A 7 -12.36 1.41 15.26
N ALA A 8 -11.35 1.12 16.07
CA ALA A 8 -10.02 1.73 15.95
C ALA A 8 -9.32 1.44 14.61
N GLU A 9 -9.54 0.27 14.02
CA GLU A 9 -9.04 -0.05 12.68
C GLU A 9 -9.87 0.65 11.61
N ALA A 10 -11.20 0.68 11.77
CA ALA A 10 -12.12 1.31 10.84
C ALA A 10 -11.84 2.83 10.70
N ASP A 11 -11.47 3.51 11.77
CA ASP A 11 -11.14 4.94 11.77
C ASP A 11 -9.89 5.22 10.91
N VAL A 12 -8.80 4.47 11.14
CA VAL A 12 -7.56 4.62 10.35
C VAL A 12 -7.82 4.25 8.89
N ARG A 13 -8.57 3.16 8.65
CA ARG A 13 -8.92 2.70 7.31
C ARG A 13 -9.75 3.72 6.53
N GLY A 14 -10.75 4.31 7.17
CA GLY A 14 -11.58 5.36 6.56
C GLY A 14 -10.73 6.52 6.09
N ALA A 15 -9.87 7.05 6.96
CA ALA A 15 -8.96 8.14 6.60
C ALA A 15 -7.99 7.77 5.47
N VAL A 16 -7.43 6.55 5.48
CA VAL A 16 -6.57 6.03 4.40
C VAL A 16 -7.32 6.02 3.06
N VAL A 17 -8.52 5.44 3.04
CA VAL A 17 -9.35 5.36 1.83
C VAL A 17 -9.69 6.75 1.32
N ASP A 18 -10.13 7.65 2.19
CA ASP A 18 -10.45 9.03 1.82
C ASP A 18 -9.24 9.76 1.21
N ARG A 19 -8.06 9.63 1.80
CA ARG A 19 -6.83 10.21 1.26
C ARG A 19 -6.46 9.62 -0.09
N LEU A 20 -6.56 8.30 -0.26
CA LEU A 20 -6.32 7.64 -1.55
C LEU A 20 -7.30 8.15 -2.61
N ARG A 21 -8.60 8.28 -2.29
CA ARG A 21 -9.60 8.81 -3.22
C ARG A 21 -9.34 10.24 -3.64
N GLN A 22 -8.95 11.10 -2.71
CA GLN A 22 -8.63 12.51 -3.02
C GLN A 22 -7.46 12.66 -3.99
N ARG A 23 -6.55 11.69 -4.05
CA ARG A 23 -5.25 11.85 -4.71
C ARG A 23 -4.97 10.84 -5.83
N ARG A 24 -5.75 9.76 -5.89
CA ARG A 24 -5.81 8.74 -6.94
C ARG A 24 -7.28 8.41 -7.23
N PRO A 25 -8.08 9.39 -7.69
CA PRO A 25 -9.51 9.19 -7.92
C PRO A 25 -9.82 8.10 -8.95
N GLU A 26 -8.87 7.81 -9.86
CA GLU A 26 -8.97 6.79 -10.88
C GLU A 26 -8.61 5.38 -10.40
N ALA A 27 -8.02 5.26 -9.20
CA ALA A 27 -7.64 3.98 -8.61
C ALA A 27 -8.88 3.24 -8.11
N ARG A 28 -8.90 1.93 -8.34
CA ARG A 28 -9.82 1.02 -7.67
C ARG A 28 -9.25 0.65 -6.30
N ILE A 29 -10.03 0.80 -5.25
CA ILE A 29 -9.69 0.39 -3.89
C ILE A 29 -10.18 -1.03 -3.66
N ILE A 30 -9.28 -1.90 -3.21
CA ILE A 30 -9.53 -3.30 -2.88
C ILE A 30 -9.06 -3.54 -1.44
N HIS A 31 -9.87 -4.24 -0.65
CA HIS A 31 -9.53 -4.55 0.74
C HIS A 31 -9.13 -6.02 0.89
N GLU A 32 -8.21 -6.28 1.83
CA GLU A 32 -7.86 -7.63 2.28
C GLU A 32 -7.40 -8.56 1.14
N ILE A 33 -6.40 -8.14 0.35
CA ILE A 33 -5.86 -8.93 -0.76
C ILE A 33 -4.57 -9.66 -0.38
N ASN A 34 -4.47 -10.95 -0.66
CA ASN A 34 -3.25 -11.72 -0.38
C ASN A 34 -2.10 -11.25 -1.28
N VAL A 35 -0.90 -11.11 -0.71
CA VAL A 35 0.32 -10.74 -1.46
C VAL A 35 0.74 -11.80 -2.48
N SER A 36 0.32 -13.05 -2.25
CA SER A 36 0.42 -14.14 -3.21
C SER A 36 -0.67 -15.18 -2.95
N THR A 37 -0.93 -16.05 -3.91
CA THR A 37 -1.99 -17.08 -3.81
C THR A 37 -1.90 -17.96 -2.56
N TYR A 38 -0.68 -18.22 -2.06
CA TYR A 38 -0.43 -19.02 -0.84
C TYR A 38 0.32 -18.25 0.26
N GLY A 39 0.44 -16.93 0.13
CA GLY A 39 1.22 -16.11 1.04
C GLY A 39 0.49 -15.89 2.38
N PRO A 40 1.22 -15.82 3.51
CA PRO A 40 0.61 -15.60 4.83
C PRO A 40 0.19 -14.13 5.05
N ASN A 41 0.61 -13.22 4.16
CA ASN A 41 0.41 -11.80 4.31
C ASN A 41 -0.72 -11.30 3.41
N ARG A 42 -1.57 -10.47 3.99
CA ARG A 42 -2.69 -9.82 3.33
C ARG A 42 -2.49 -8.33 3.43
N ILE A 43 -2.67 -7.63 2.32
CA ILE A 43 -2.61 -6.18 2.21
C ILE A 43 -3.97 -5.65 2.66
N ASP A 44 -3.97 -4.77 3.66
CA ASP A 44 -5.21 -4.23 4.22
C ASP A 44 -5.98 -3.41 3.17
N VAL A 45 -5.29 -2.51 2.47
CA VAL A 45 -5.86 -1.70 1.39
C VAL A 45 -4.91 -1.66 0.20
N LEU A 46 -5.43 -1.96 -0.99
CA LEU A 46 -4.72 -1.84 -2.26
C LEU A 46 -5.43 -0.82 -3.14
N ALA A 47 -4.71 0.22 -3.60
CA ALA A 47 -5.20 1.12 -4.63
C ALA A 47 -4.55 0.78 -5.97
N VAL A 48 -5.38 0.50 -6.98
CA VAL A 48 -4.97 0.03 -8.31
C VAL A 48 -5.42 1.01 -9.40
N SER A 49 -4.49 1.84 -9.86
CA SER A 49 -4.63 2.68 -11.06
C SER A 49 -4.29 1.86 -12.32
N PRO A 50 -4.51 2.38 -13.55
CA PRO A 50 -4.21 1.62 -14.77
C PRO A 50 -2.74 1.22 -14.96
N VAL A 51 -1.83 1.89 -14.27
CA VAL A 51 -0.37 1.69 -14.34
C VAL A 51 0.31 1.75 -12.98
N GLU A 52 -0.44 1.78 -11.88
CA GLU A 52 0.15 1.94 -10.55
C GLU A 52 -0.56 1.10 -9.48
N ILE A 53 0.22 0.50 -8.59
CA ILE A 53 -0.26 -0.17 -7.38
C ILE A 53 0.35 0.51 -6.15
N ILE A 54 -0.52 0.91 -5.22
CA ILE A 54 -0.17 1.38 -3.88
C ILE A 54 -0.73 0.36 -2.88
N ALA A 55 0.14 -0.26 -2.09
CA ALA A 55 -0.22 -1.16 -1.01
C ALA A 55 -0.15 -0.45 0.33
N VAL A 56 -1.18 -0.59 1.15
CA VAL A 56 -1.24 0.03 2.47
C VAL A 56 -1.48 -1.04 3.53
N GLU A 57 -0.63 -1.02 4.56
CA GLU A 57 -0.81 -1.75 5.81
C GLU A 57 -1.24 -0.79 6.90
N ILE A 58 -2.25 -1.16 7.67
CA ILE A 58 -2.88 -0.38 8.72
C ILE A 58 -2.50 -0.96 10.08
N LYS A 59 -2.07 -0.10 10.99
CA LYS A 59 -1.85 -0.44 12.40
C LYS A 59 -2.64 0.53 13.28
N SER A 60 -3.72 0.04 13.85
CA SER A 60 -4.62 0.76 14.74
C SER A 60 -4.07 0.91 16.17
N ALA A 61 -4.81 1.63 17.02
CA ALA A 61 -4.52 1.73 18.45
C ALA A 61 -4.51 0.37 19.19
N LYS A 62 -5.04 -0.71 18.60
CA LYS A 62 -5.07 -2.04 19.24
C LYS A 62 -3.96 -2.98 18.75
N ASP A 63 -3.23 -2.59 17.70
CA ASP A 63 -2.25 -3.45 17.06
C ASP A 63 -0.87 -3.46 17.72
N LYS A 64 -0.04 -4.40 17.26
CA LYS A 64 1.41 -4.48 17.51
C LYS A 64 2.18 -4.33 16.20
N LEU A 65 3.46 -3.96 16.31
CA LEU A 65 4.34 -3.70 15.15
C LEU A 65 5.26 -4.87 14.80
N ASP A 66 5.24 -5.98 15.55
CA ASP A 66 6.17 -7.11 15.40
C ASP A 66 6.13 -7.76 14.00
N ARG A 67 4.96 -7.76 13.35
CA ARG A 67 4.79 -8.29 11.98
C ARG A 67 5.04 -7.27 10.88
N LEU A 68 5.03 -5.97 11.21
CA LEU A 68 5.06 -4.89 10.23
C LEU A 68 6.28 -4.96 9.29
N PRO A 69 7.52 -5.24 9.76
CA PRO A 69 8.67 -5.33 8.85
C PRO A 69 8.49 -6.39 7.75
N LYS A 70 8.01 -7.59 8.08
CA LYS A 70 7.77 -8.67 7.10
C LYS A 70 6.64 -8.33 6.13
N GLN A 71 5.60 -7.65 6.62
CA GLN A 71 4.49 -7.18 5.79
C GLN A 71 4.97 -6.13 4.78
N ILE A 72 5.77 -5.16 5.23
CA ILE A 72 6.40 -4.14 4.37
C ILE A 72 7.25 -4.78 3.29
N GLU A 73 8.15 -5.70 3.66
CA GLU A 73 9.02 -6.37 2.67
C GLU A 73 8.23 -7.18 1.64
N SER A 74 7.13 -7.84 2.07
CA SER A 74 6.25 -8.54 1.14
C SER A 74 5.57 -7.59 0.16
N MET A 75 5.05 -6.45 0.64
CA MET A 75 4.39 -5.45 -0.20
C MET A 75 5.36 -4.74 -1.15
N LYS A 76 6.61 -4.49 -0.73
CA LYS A 76 7.67 -3.95 -1.62
C LYS A 76 7.95 -4.89 -2.79
N GLY A 77 7.74 -6.19 -2.60
CA GLY A 77 7.85 -7.21 -3.63
C GLY A 77 6.74 -7.21 -4.68
N CYS A 78 5.65 -6.47 -4.49
CA CYS A 78 4.48 -6.49 -5.39
C CYS A 78 3.86 -5.13 -5.73
N ALA A 79 4.26 -4.02 -5.09
CA ALA A 79 3.68 -2.68 -5.32
C ALA A 79 4.75 -1.63 -5.67
N HIS A 80 4.35 -0.58 -6.40
CA HIS A 80 5.23 0.58 -6.64
C HIS A 80 5.49 1.35 -5.34
N HIS A 81 4.44 1.45 -4.52
CA HIS A 81 4.45 2.18 -3.27
C HIS A 81 3.86 1.34 -2.15
N VAL A 82 4.51 1.41 -1.00
CA VAL A 82 4.07 0.82 0.25
C VAL A 82 3.85 1.95 1.24
N ILE A 83 2.70 1.92 1.90
CA ILE A 83 2.36 2.87 2.95
C ILE A 83 2.09 2.09 4.22
N ALA A 84 2.75 2.47 5.31
CA ALA A 84 2.40 2.01 6.65
C ALA A 84 1.58 3.11 7.33
N ALA A 85 0.27 2.91 7.44
CA ALA A 85 -0.65 3.80 8.13
C ALA A 85 -0.74 3.43 9.61
N LEU A 86 -0.05 4.19 10.45
CA LEU A 86 0.13 3.92 11.87
C LEU A 86 -0.73 4.86 12.72
N HIS A 87 -1.37 4.36 13.76
CA HIS A 87 -1.90 5.22 14.81
C HIS A 87 -0.76 5.91 15.58
N ASP A 88 -0.96 7.15 16.00
CA ASP A 88 0.02 7.97 16.72
C ASP A 88 0.50 7.38 18.05
N LYS A 89 -0.17 6.36 18.61
CA LYS A 89 0.24 5.64 19.81
C LYS A 89 1.57 4.91 19.62
N PHE A 90 1.96 4.68 18.37
CA PHE A 90 3.23 4.05 18.03
C PHE A 90 4.38 5.04 17.93
N LEU A 91 4.11 6.34 18.04
CA LEU A 91 5.18 7.33 18.08
C LEU A 91 5.91 7.27 19.42
N VAL A 92 7.22 7.53 19.37
CA VAL A 92 8.09 7.62 20.53
C VAL A 92 8.50 9.07 20.76
N GLU A 93 8.74 9.44 22.01
CA GLU A 93 9.23 10.77 22.38
C GLU A 93 10.74 10.84 22.19
N LYS A 94 11.22 11.91 21.56
CA LYS A 94 12.65 12.19 21.38
C LYS A 94 12.94 13.65 21.65
N GLU A 95 14.02 13.92 22.39
CA GLU A 95 14.50 15.30 22.63
C GLU A 95 14.88 15.97 21.30
N THR A 96 14.57 17.26 21.16
CA THR A 96 14.76 18.04 19.93
C THR A 96 15.04 19.52 20.25
N GLY A 97 15.20 20.33 19.21
CA GLY A 97 15.22 21.79 19.32
C GLY A 97 13.83 22.42 19.19
N PRO A 98 13.69 23.72 19.51
CA PRO A 98 12.41 24.44 19.51
C PRO A 98 11.71 24.46 18.14
N HIS A 99 12.46 24.37 17.04
CA HIS A 99 11.92 24.49 15.68
C HIS A 99 11.07 23.31 15.21
N ALA A 100 11.19 22.15 15.87
CA ALA A 100 10.43 20.93 15.56
C ALA A 100 9.71 20.37 16.80
N ALA A 101 9.63 21.16 17.87
CA ALA A 101 9.06 20.74 19.13
C ALA A 101 7.56 20.52 19.01
N HIS A 102 7.06 19.40 19.54
CA HIS A 102 5.65 19.14 19.70
C HIS A 102 5.17 19.54 21.10
N PHE A 103 6.05 19.49 22.10
CA PHE A 103 5.80 19.93 23.46
C PHE A 103 7.11 20.28 24.20
N GLU A 104 6.97 20.99 25.30
CA GLU A 104 8.06 21.36 26.21
C GLU A 104 7.81 20.74 27.60
N ARG A 105 8.88 20.25 28.23
CA ARG A 105 8.86 19.77 29.61
C ARG A 105 10.18 20.15 30.28
N ASP A 106 10.11 20.86 31.40
CA ASP A 106 11.27 21.27 32.21
C ASP A 106 12.36 22.00 31.41
N GLY A 107 11.95 22.92 30.51
CA GLY A 107 12.86 23.70 29.66
C GLY A 107 13.49 22.91 28.50
N LYS A 108 13.06 21.66 28.27
CA LYS A 108 13.48 20.82 27.15
C LYS A 108 12.35 20.63 26.14
N PHE A 109 12.73 20.54 24.87
CA PHE A 109 11.80 20.33 23.77
C PHE A 109 11.79 18.87 23.32
N TYR A 110 10.60 18.36 23.00
CA TYR A 110 10.41 16.99 22.57
C TYR A 110 9.55 16.94 21.31
N LEU A 111 9.84 15.99 20.43
CA LEU A 111 8.96 15.61 19.33
C LEU A 111 8.47 14.17 19.50
N LYS A 112 7.30 13.89 18.91
CA LYS A 112 6.85 12.52 18.68
C LYS A 112 7.31 12.09 17.28
N THR A 113 8.11 11.03 17.21
CA THR A 113 8.68 10.50 15.96
C THR A 113 8.38 9.01 15.81
N LEU A 114 8.63 8.44 14.63
CA LEU A 114 8.58 6.99 14.42
C LEU A 114 9.61 6.28 15.32
N PRO A 115 9.34 5.02 15.74
CA PRO A 115 10.30 4.20 16.45
C PRO A 115 11.63 4.04 15.70
N ASP A 116 12.71 3.79 16.45
CA ASP A 116 14.02 3.51 15.87
C ASP A 116 13.96 2.35 14.86
N GLY A 117 14.71 2.47 13.77
CA GLY A 117 14.69 1.52 12.66
C GLY A 117 13.59 1.76 11.62
N MET A 118 12.61 2.63 11.91
CA MET A 118 11.63 3.10 10.92
C MET A 118 12.11 4.42 10.31
N SER A 119 12.76 4.35 9.15
CA SER A 119 13.15 5.56 8.40
C SER A 119 11.95 6.14 7.66
N LEU A 120 11.72 7.45 7.83
CA LEU A 120 10.81 8.23 6.97
C LEU A 120 11.22 8.19 5.49
N TYR A 121 12.50 7.93 5.24
CA TYR A 121 13.09 7.94 3.91
C TYR A 121 13.56 6.53 3.55
N SER A 122 12.71 5.82 2.81
CA SER A 122 13.08 4.58 2.13
C SER A 122 12.45 4.64 0.74
N SER A 123 13.21 4.22 -0.28
CA SER A 123 12.66 4.11 -1.62
C SER A 123 11.43 3.19 -1.57
N ARG A 124 10.29 3.73 -2.02
CA ARG A 124 8.97 3.06 -2.07
C ARG A 124 8.21 2.87 -0.76
N LEU A 125 8.73 3.28 0.40
CA LEU A 125 7.99 3.22 1.67
C LEU A 125 7.68 4.61 2.21
N SER A 126 6.43 4.83 2.62
CA SER A 126 6.00 6.03 3.32
C SER A 126 5.24 5.66 4.60
N TYR A 127 5.35 6.50 5.62
CA TYR A 127 4.60 6.34 6.86
C TYR A 127 3.55 7.43 6.97
N TRP A 128 2.31 7.03 7.20
CA TRP A 128 1.19 7.93 7.47
C TRP A 128 0.78 7.78 8.92
N VAL A 129 0.74 8.87 9.68
CA VAL A 129 0.39 8.81 11.10
C VAL A 129 -1.01 9.35 11.31
N PHE A 130 -1.91 8.48 11.77
CA PHE A 130 -3.28 8.80 12.13
C PHE A 130 -3.40 9.25 13.60
N PRO A 131 -4.19 10.29 13.91
CA PRO A 131 -4.87 11.17 12.96
C PRO A 131 -3.88 12.10 12.22
N GLU A 132 -4.25 12.54 11.02
CA GLU A 132 -3.47 13.53 10.27
C GLU A 132 -3.68 14.92 10.88
N VAL A 133 -2.78 15.30 11.78
CA VAL A 133 -2.84 16.56 12.53
C VAL A 133 -1.45 17.17 12.64
N ARG A 134 -1.40 18.50 12.74
CA ARG A 134 -0.19 19.20 13.16
C ARG A 134 0.04 18.97 14.64
N ARG A 135 1.21 18.43 14.98
CA ARG A 135 1.66 18.13 16.35
C ARG A 135 2.67 19.15 16.84
N ALA A 136 3.39 19.79 15.94
CA ALA A 136 4.34 20.85 16.27
C ALA A 136 3.66 22.05 16.94
N LEU A 137 4.35 22.64 17.92
CA LEU A 137 3.95 23.87 18.60
C LEU A 137 3.73 25.00 17.58
N GLY A 138 2.89 25.99 17.93
CA GLY A 138 2.64 27.14 17.05
C GLY A 138 3.91 27.95 16.71
N SER A 139 4.92 27.90 17.59
CA SER A 139 6.25 28.51 17.39
C SER A 139 7.21 27.67 16.55
N ALA A 140 6.92 26.37 16.37
CA ALA A 140 7.74 25.47 15.58
C ALA A 140 7.40 25.59 14.10
N SER A 141 8.40 25.50 13.23
CA SER A 141 8.24 25.64 11.78
C SER A 141 8.11 24.30 11.05
N HIS A 142 8.43 23.19 11.70
CA HIS A 142 8.53 21.88 11.06
C HIS A 142 7.77 20.77 11.82
N ASP A 143 7.01 19.97 11.05
CA ASP A 143 6.40 18.71 11.47
C ASP A 143 6.39 17.75 10.27
N SER A 144 7.30 16.78 10.27
CA SER A 144 7.43 15.81 9.18
C SER A 144 6.29 14.78 9.11
N LEU A 145 5.48 14.68 10.17
CA LEU A 145 4.38 13.74 10.30
C LEU A 145 3.00 14.41 10.17
N GLU A 146 2.96 15.73 9.99
CA GLU A 146 1.72 16.51 9.87
C GLU A 146 0.87 16.07 8.68
N LYS A 147 1.49 15.94 7.50
CA LYS A 147 0.77 15.74 6.24
C LYS A 147 1.06 14.37 5.67
N TRP A 148 0.00 13.66 5.31
CA TRP A 148 0.10 12.41 4.57
C TRP A 148 0.43 12.71 3.11
N GLN A 149 1.72 12.65 2.81
CA GLN A 149 2.22 12.80 1.45
C GLN A 149 2.11 11.46 0.72
N LEU A 150 1.55 11.51 -0.48
CA LEU A 150 1.67 10.40 -1.42
C LEU A 150 2.97 10.54 -2.20
N PRO A 151 3.63 9.43 -2.51
CA PRO A 151 4.72 9.44 -3.47
C PRO A 151 4.21 9.88 -4.85
N SER A 152 5.12 10.48 -5.63
CA SER A 152 4.87 10.84 -7.03
C SER A 152 4.52 9.61 -7.85
N GLN A 153 3.47 9.74 -8.67
CA GLN A 153 2.95 8.65 -9.48
C GLN A 153 4.01 8.12 -10.45
N GLN A 154 4.14 6.80 -10.54
CA GLN A 154 5.19 6.13 -11.33
C GLN A 154 4.65 5.63 -12.67
N PHE A 155 4.40 6.53 -13.63
CA PHE A 155 3.80 6.16 -14.92
C PHE A 155 4.69 5.27 -15.81
N GLU A 156 6.01 5.35 -15.64
CA GLU A 156 7.00 4.67 -16.49
C GLU A 156 7.85 3.66 -15.71
N ALA A 157 7.47 3.32 -14.48
CA ALA A 157 8.12 2.27 -13.72
C ALA A 157 7.41 0.93 -13.94
N ALA A 158 8.19 -0.14 -14.08
CA ALA A 158 7.65 -1.48 -14.02
C ALA A 158 7.29 -1.85 -12.57
N LEU A 159 6.20 -2.61 -12.40
CA LEU A 159 5.90 -3.26 -11.14
C LEU A 159 7.06 -4.17 -10.71
N PRO A 160 7.26 -4.35 -9.39
CA PRO A 160 8.15 -5.39 -8.89
C PRO A 160 7.81 -6.77 -9.44
N ALA A 161 8.82 -7.64 -9.60
CA ALA A 161 8.64 -8.95 -10.22
C ALA A 161 7.55 -9.81 -9.56
N GLY A 162 7.40 -9.71 -8.23
CA GLY A 162 6.39 -10.45 -7.46
C GLY A 162 4.96 -9.93 -7.61
N ALA A 163 4.72 -8.81 -8.30
CA ALA A 163 3.37 -8.29 -8.49
C ALA A 163 2.46 -9.24 -9.29
N ILE A 164 3.05 -10.05 -10.18
CA ILE A 164 2.32 -11.07 -10.94
C ILE A 164 1.72 -12.15 -10.04
N ASP A 165 2.29 -12.37 -8.85
CA ASP A 165 1.85 -13.39 -7.91
C ASP A 165 0.58 -12.98 -7.14
N LEU A 166 0.18 -11.70 -7.24
CA LEU A 166 -1.13 -11.22 -6.79
C LEU A 166 -2.27 -11.86 -7.58
N LEU A 167 -2.03 -12.29 -8.83
CA LEU A 167 -3.04 -12.80 -9.73
C LEU A 167 -3.41 -14.25 -9.42
N TRP A 168 -4.70 -14.55 -9.50
CA TRP A 168 -5.22 -15.90 -9.45
C TRP A 168 -5.00 -16.62 -10.78
N ARG A 169 -5.17 -17.94 -10.77
CA ARG A 169 -5.00 -18.80 -11.95
C ARG A 169 -5.74 -18.28 -13.18
N ASP A 170 -7.03 -17.98 -13.03
CA ASP A 170 -7.86 -17.58 -14.18
C ASP A 170 -7.50 -16.18 -14.68
N GLU A 171 -7.00 -15.32 -13.80
CA GLU A 171 -6.50 -13.99 -14.18
C GLU A 171 -5.14 -14.08 -14.90
N LEU A 172 -4.28 -15.02 -14.52
CA LEU A 172 -3.06 -15.34 -15.26
C LEU A 172 -3.40 -15.90 -16.65
N ALA A 173 -4.36 -16.81 -16.73
CA ALA A 173 -4.82 -17.36 -18.01
C ALA A 173 -5.42 -16.26 -18.91
N TRP A 174 -6.23 -15.36 -18.34
CA TRP A 174 -6.74 -14.18 -19.01
C TRP A 174 -5.62 -13.26 -19.50
N LEU A 175 -4.63 -12.99 -18.64
CA LEU A 175 -3.50 -12.14 -18.98
C LEU A 175 -2.67 -12.72 -20.12
N CYS A 176 -2.37 -14.03 -20.08
CA CYS A 176 -1.74 -14.76 -21.18
C CYS A 176 -2.51 -14.55 -22.49
N GLY A 177 -3.83 -14.81 -22.49
CA GLY A 177 -4.68 -14.62 -23.66
C GLY A 177 -4.68 -13.17 -24.17
N SER A 178 -4.73 -12.19 -23.27
CA SER A 178 -4.74 -10.76 -23.62
C SER A 178 -3.43 -10.27 -24.25
N LEU A 179 -2.33 -10.98 -24.02
CA LEU A 179 -0.99 -10.68 -24.53
C LEU A 179 -0.57 -11.64 -25.65
N GLY A 180 -1.49 -12.48 -26.16
CA GLY A 180 -1.21 -13.42 -27.24
C GLY A 180 -0.29 -14.58 -26.84
N ILE A 181 -0.16 -14.88 -25.55
CA ILE A 181 0.64 -15.97 -25.02
C ILE A 181 -0.23 -17.22 -24.88
N ALA A 182 0.22 -18.32 -25.47
CA ALA A 182 -0.49 -19.60 -25.38
C ALA A 182 -0.44 -20.14 -23.95
N ALA A 183 -1.60 -20.20 -23.28
CA ALA A 183 -1.81 -20.91 -22.04
C ALA A 183 -2.98 -21.89 -22.23
N GLY A 184 -2.70 -23.18 -22.08
CA GLY A 184 -3.72 -24.23 -22.20
C GLY A 184 -4.44 -24.45 -20.88
N ARG A 185 -5.56 -25.19 -20.91
CA ARG A 185 -6.33 -25.56 -19.70
C ARG A 185 -5.48 -26.25 -18.62
N ARG A 186 -4.43 -26.96 -19.04
CA ARG A 186 -3.49 -27.69 -18.16
C ARG A 186 -2.29 -26.86 -17.70
N SER A 187 -2.04 -25.67 -18.27
CA SER A 187 -0.87 -24.86 -17.93
C SER A 187 -0.89 -24.49 -16.45
N THR A 188 0.17 -24.76 -15.71
CA THR A 188 0.23 -24.45 -14.28
C THR A 188 0.44 -22.93 -14.04
N MET A 189 0.14 -22.43 -12.84
CA MET A 189 0.44 -21.01 -12.53
C MET A 189 1.94 -20.68 -12.68
N PRO A 190 2.88 -21.51 -12.17
CA PRO A 190 4.31 -21.28 -12.40
C PRO A 190 4.70 -21.23 -13.88
N GLU A 191 4.14 -22.10 -14.72
CA GLU A 191 4.37 -22.07 -16.17
C GLU A 191 3.89 -20.75 -16.79
N MET A 192 2.65 -20.33 -16.49
CA MET A 192 2.11 -19.07 -17.02
C MET A 192 2.93 -17.86 -16.57
N VAL A 193 3.32 -17.81 -15.29
CA VAL A 193 4.18 -16.74 -14.76
C VAL A 193 5.54 -16.73 -15.45
N ALA A 194 6.17 -17.88 -15.65
CA ALA A 194 7.46 -18.00 -16.32
C ALA A 194 7.37 -17.53 -17.78
N THR A 195 6.34 -17.97 -18.51
CA THR A 195 6.12 -17.57 -19.92
C THR A 195 5.84 -16.07 -20.04
N LEU A 196 4.98 -15.52 -19.18
CA LEU A 196 4.70 -14.07 -19.14
C LEU A 196 5.98 -13.26 -18.87
N ARG A 197 6.79 -13.68 -17.90
CA ARG A 197 8.07 -13.00 -17.58
C ARG A 197 9.10 -13.11 -18.71
N TRP A 198 9.07 -14.18 -19.50
CA TRP A 198 10.01 -14.38 -20.60
C TRP A 198 9.64 -13.55 -21.84
N HIS A 199 8.35 -13.44 -22.15
CA HIS A 199 7.89 -12.83 -23.40
C HIS A 199 7.43 -11.38 -23.28
N CYS A 200 7.03 -10.92 -22.10
CA CYS A 200 6.48 -9.59 -21.91
C CYS A 200 7.49 -8.62 -21.29
N ASN A 201 7.41 -7.36 -21.69
CA ASN A 201 8.17 -6.29 -21.04
C ASN A 201 7.46 -5.76 -19.78
N GLY A 202 8.16 -4.93 -19.01
CA GLY A 202 7.63 -4.37 -17.76
C GLY A 202 6.36 -3.53 -17.94
N ARG A 203 6.18 -2.85 -19.08
CA ARG A 203 4.99 -2.05 -19.38
C ARG A 203 3.77 -2.93 -19.62
N GLU A 204 3.92 -4.00 -20.40
CA GLU A 204 2.85 -4.97 -20.68
C GLU A 204 2.40 -5.68 -19.41
N LEU A 205 3.34 -6.19 -18.62
CA LEU A 205 3.04 -6.84 -17.34
C LEU A 205 2.38 -5.86 -16.37
N THR A 206 2.88 -4.63 -16.25
CA THR A 206 2.30 -3.64 -15.33
C THR A 206 0.86 -3.32 -15.66
N LYS A 207 0.57 -3.00 -16.93
CA LYS A 207 -0.79 -2.70 -17.39
C LYS A 207 -1.70 -3.91 -17.28
N GLY A 208 -1.21 -5.09 -17.65
CA GLY A 208 -1.95 -6.34 -17.60
C GLY A 208 -2.34 -6.74 -16.18
N ILE A 209 -1.39 -6.69 -15.23
CA ILE A 209 -1.63 -6.96 -13.80
C ILE A 209 -2.64 -5.95 -13.24
N CYS A 210 -2.45 -4.65 -13.49
CA CYS A 210 -3.38 -3.62 -13.03
C CYS A 210 -4.79 -3.82 -13.61
N ALA A 211 -4.90 -4.17 -14.89
CA ALA A 211 -6.18 -4.44 -15.55
C ALA A 211 -6.88 -5.67 -14.95
N ALA A 212 -6.14 -6.76 -14.70
CA ALA A 212 -6.69 -7.96 -14.05
C ALA A 212 -7.22 -7.64 -12.65
N LEU A 213 -6.42 -6.98 -11.81
CA LEU A 213 -6.82 -6.59 -10.45
C LEU A 213 -8.01 -5.63 -10.42
N ARG A 214 -8.10 -4.69 -11.38
CA ARG A 214 -9.23 -3.76 -11.50
C ARG A 214 -10.53 -4.47 -11.89
N ARG A 215 -10.46 -5.60 -12.60
CA ARG A 215 -11.62 -6.41 -13.00
C ARG A 215 -12.03 -7.45 -11.95
N ARG A 216 -11.16 -7.75 -10.99
CA ARG A 216 -11.40 -8.79 -9.98
C ARG A 216 -12.66 -8.51 -9.16
N GLU A 217 -13.57 -9.47 -9.11
CA GLU A 217 -14.64 -9.47 -8.13
C GLU A 217 -14.08 -9.76 -6.74
N CYS A 218 -14.30 -8.86 -5.80
CA CYS A 218 -13.81 -8.98 -4.44
C CYS A 218 -14.98 -8.84 -3.47
N VAL A 219 -14.89 -9.54 -2.34
CA VAL A 219 -15.88 -9.44 -1.25
C VAL A 219 -15.99 -8.00 -0.74
N GLU A 220 -14.84 -7.31 -0.65
CA GLU A 220 -14.78 -5.93 -0.21
C GLU A 220 -13.83 -5.13 -1.09
N ALA A 221 -14.41 -4.37 -2.01
CA ALA A 221 -13.72 -3.46 -2.90
C ALA A 221 -14.75 -2.52 -3.52
N ASP A 222 -14.27 -1.53 -4.25
CA ASP A 222 -15.10 -0.83 -5.21
C ASP A 222 -15.63 -1.78 -6.30
N ALA A 223 -16.65 -1.32 -7.01
CA ALA A 223 -17.15 -1.98 -8.21
C ALA A 223 -15.98 -2.32 -9.17
N PRO A 224 -15.96 -3.54 -9.74
CA PRO A 224 -15.00 -3.91 -10.77
C PRO A 224 -15.03 -2.92 -11.94
N ILE A 225 -13.86 -2.62 -12.50
CA ILE A 225 -13.71 -1.75 -13.66
C ILE A 225 -13.32 -2.63 -14.86
N SER A 226 -14.28 -2.96 -15.70
CA SER A 226 -14.00 -3.51 -17.03
C SER A 226 -13.49 -2.41 -17.94
N LEU A 227 -12.40 -2.65 -18.66
CA LEU A 227 -12.09 -1.84 -19.85
C LEU A 227 -13.29 -1.99 -20.79
N ALA A 228 -13.91 -0.87 -21.19
CA ALA A 228 -14.84 -0.88 -22.31
C ALA A 228 -14.11 -1.48 -23.52
N SER A 229 -14.73 -2.49 -24.12
CA SER A 229 -14.29 -3.11 -25.38
C SER A 229 -14.11 -2.08 -26.48
#